data_AF-A0A368TN77-F1
#
_entry.id   AF-A0A368TN77-F1
#
_cell.length_a   1.000
_cell.length_b   1.000
_cell.length_c   1.000
_cell.angle_alpha   90.00
_cell.angle_beta   90.00
_cell.angle_gamma   90.00
#
_symmetry.space_group_name_H-M   'P 1'
#
loop_
_entity.id
_entity.type
_entity.pdbx_description
1 polymer ?
#
loop_
_entity_poly.entity_id
_entity_poly.type
_entity_poly.pdbx_seq_one_letter_code
_entity_poly.pdbx_strand_id
1 'polypeptide(L)'
;MISGRGQKSLTQCVWRALEDAENELTMVMCDLLADQMEELDRLNERLQSLDQQVEQVSHAFATCRHLMVIEGVGVVSATQLYSALGDGRAFQNGRQASAYIGLTPKQYSSGSSANMRGIGRTGQVSLKCALIRDAHAAIRVVGDKQDARSQWLRALVSRVGKTGRPLPWPTKTYALRGRCFAGKRLTVTIFMRSMR
;
A
#
# COMPACT_ATOMS: atom_id res chain seq x y z
N MET A 1 4.07 -21.88 -23.28
CA MET A 1 3.49 -20.54 -23.03
C MET A 1 3.98 -20.01 -21.68
N ILE A 2 4.48 -18.77 -21.61
CA ILE A 2 4.73 -18.08 -20.32
C ILE A 2 3.76 -16.91 -20.25
N SER A 3 2.81 -16.94 -19.32
CA SER A 3 1.89 -15.83 -19.11
C SER A 3 2.64 -14.56 -18.69
N GLY A 4 2.13 -13.40 -19.12
CA GLY A 4 2.51 -12.11 -18.55
C GLY A 4 2.18 -12.03 -17.05
N ARG A 5 2.73 -11.02 -16.37
CA ARG A 5 2.50 -10.83 -14.93
C ARG A 5 1.09 -10.30 -14.65
N GLY A 6 0.39 -10.95 -13.72
CA GLY A 6 -0.88 -10.50 -13.18
C GLY A 6 -2.06 -11.38 -13.58
N GLN A 7 -3.08 -11.39 -12.74
CA GLN A 7 -4.23 -12.30 -12.85
C GLN A 7 -4.98 -12.12 -14.18
N LYS A 8 -5.20 -10.88 -14.64
CA LYS A 8 -5.84 -10.63 -15.96
C LYS A 8 -5.07 -11.25 -17.12
N SER A 9 -3.74 -11.18 -17.09
CA SER A 9 -2.90 -11.80 -18.12
C SER A 9 -2.98 -13.33 -18.05
N LEU A 10 -3.09 -13.89 -16.85
CA LEU A 10 -3.22 -15.32 -16.63
C LEU A 10 -4.57 -15.83 -17.14
N THR A 11 -5.67 -15.19 -16.73
CA THR A 11 -7.03 -15.52 -17.21
C THR A 11 -7.11 -15.44 -18.74
N GLN A 12 -6.55 -14.37 -19.34
CA GLN A 12 -6.51 -14.23 -20.79
C GLN A 12 -5.64 -15.28 -21.49
N CYS A 13 -4.53 -15.68 -20.88
CA CYS A 13 -3.67 -16.74 -21.41
C CYS A 13 -4.37 -18.11 -21.38
N VAL A 14 -5.08 -18.41 -20.29
CA VAL A 14 -5.83 -19.66 -20.13
C VAL A 14 -6.99 -19.72 -21.12
N TRP A 15 -7.77 -18.63 -21.26
CA TRP A 15 -8.83 -18.54 -22.26
C TRP A 15 -8.33 -18.81 -23.68
N ARG A 16 -7.23 -18.16 -24.08
CA ARG A 16 -6.62 -18.39 -25.39
C ARG A 16 -6.14 -19.81 -25.61
N ALA A 17 -5.65 -20.48 -24.56
CA ALA A 17 -5.22 -21.86 -24.65
C ALA A 17 -6.40 -22.84 -24.76
N LEU A 18 -7.55 -22.53 -24.15
CA LEU A 18 -8.76 -23.36 -24.23
C LEU A 18 -9.50 -23.20 -25.57
N GLU A 19 -9.44 -22.03 -26.22
CA GLU A 19 -10.06 -21.77 -27.54
C GLU A 19 -9.25 -22.33 -28.72
N ASP A 20 -7.96 -22.60 -28.52
CA ASP A 20 -7.08 -23.10 -29.56
C ASP A 20 -7.29 -24.60 -29.80
N ALA A 21 -7.93 -24.95 -30.92
CA ALA A 21 -8.18 -26.34 -31.30
C ALA A 21 -6.93 -27.11 -31.75
N GLU A 22 -5.81 -26.42 -32.05
CA GLU A 22 -4.52 -27.03 -32.39
C GLU A 22 -3.64 -27.29 -31.15
N ASN A 23 -4.17 -27.03 -29.97
CA ASN A 23 -3.48 -27.22 -28.72
C ASN A 23 -3.23 -28.70 -28.39
N GLU A 24 -2.02 -29.02 -27.91
CA GLU A 24 -1.63 -30.35 -27.42
C GLU A 24 -2.24 -30.74 -26.05
N LEU A 25 -3.16 -29.95 -25.49
CA LEU A 25 -3.80 -30.26 -24.20
C LEU A 25 -4.87 -31.35 -24.35
N THR A 26 -4.76 -32.38 -23.52
CA THR A 26 -5.80 -33.41 -23.37
C THR A 26 -7.09 -32.79 -22.83
N MET A 27 -8.25 -33.34 -23.22
CA MET A 27 -9.58 -32.91 -22.72
C MET A 27 -9.64 -32.78 -21.19
N VAL A 28 -9.08 -33.76 -20.46
CA VAL A 28 -9.01 -33.75 -18.98
C VAL A 28 -8.28 -32.53 -18.43
N MET A 29 -7.24 -32.06 -19.12
CA MET A 29 -6.47 -30.89 -18.72
C MET A 29 -7.24 -29.60 -18.99
N CYS A 30 -8.01 -29.54 -20.09
CA CYS A 30 -8.90 -28.43 -20.37
C CYS A 30 -10.00 -28.31 -19.30
N ASP A 31 -10.61 -29.43 -18.92
CA ASP A 31 -11.63 -29.49 -17.86
C ASP A 31 -11.06 -29.03 -16.51
N LEU A 32 -9.86 -29.51 -16.13
CA LEU A 32 -9.21 -29.10 -14.89
C LEU A 32 -8.84 -27.61 -14.88
N LEU A 33 -8.36 -27.07 -16.00
CA LEU A 33 -8.05 -25.65 -16.11
C LEU A 33 -9.32 -24.79 -16.00
N ALA A 34 -10.43 -25.23 -16.59
CA ALA A 34 -11.71 -24.56 -16.47
C ALA A 34 -12.21 -24.54 -15.02
N ASP A 35 -12.16 -25.68 -14.32
CA ASP A 35 -12.54 -25.79 -12.90
C ASP A 35 -11.68 -24.88 -12.00
N GLN A 36 -10.37 -24.86 -12.22
CA GLN A 36 -9.46 -23.98 -11.48
C GLN A 36 -9.70 -22.49 -11.77
N MET A 37 -10.11 -22.12 -12.99
CA MET A 37 -10.51 -20.73 -13.28
C MET A 37 -11.81 -20.36 -12.55
N GLU A 38 -12.79 -21.25 -12.50
CA GLU A 38 -14.03 -21.01 -11.76
C GLU A 38 -13.75 -20.83 -10.26
N GLU A 39 -12.87 -21.65 -9.68
CA GLU A 39 -12.47 -21.53 -8.28
C GLU A 39 -11.79 -20.17 -8.01
N LEU A 40 -10.90 -19.72 -8.90
CA LEU A 40 -10.27 -18.42 -8.80
C LEU A 40 -11.28 -17.27 -8.84
N ASP A 41 -12.28 -17.36 -9.72
CA ASP A 41 -13.32 -16.34 -9.84
C ASP A 41 -14.20 -16.31 -8.58
N ARG A 42 -14.59 -17.47 -8.04
CA ARG A 42 -15.32 -17.56 -6.77
C ARG A 42 -14.53 -16.96 -5.60
N LEU A 43 -13.22 -17.18 -5.55
CA LEU A 43 -12.36 -16.58 -4.53
C LEU A 43 -12.25 -15.05 -4.70
N ASN A 44 -12.19 -14.56 -5.93
CA ASN A 44 -12.20 -13.12 -6.22
C ASN A 44 -13.52 -12.47 -5.78
N GLU A 45 -14.66 -13.07 -6.08
CA GLU A 45 -15.97 -12.58 -5.66
C GLU A 45 -16.09 -12.52 -4.13
N ARG A 46 -15.64 -13.58 -3.44
CA ARG A 46 -15.60 -13.60 -1.98
C ARG A 46 -14.69 -12.50 -1.42
N LEU A 47 -13.56 -12.24 -2.06
CA LEU A 47 -12.65 -11.18 -1.67
C LEU A 47 -13.29 -9.80 -1.84
N GLN A 48 -13.99 -9.57 -2.96
CA GLN A 48 -14.73 -8.32 -3.20
C GLN A 48 -15.85 -8.11 -2.19
N SER A 49 -16.62 -9.15 -1.86
CA SER A 49 -17.66 -9.06 -0.83
C SER A 49 -17.08 -8.70 0.54
N LEU A 50 -15.94 -9.29 0.92
CA LEU A 50 -15.25 -8.96 2.16
C LEU A 50 -14.71 -7.52 2.15
N ASP A 51 -14.14 -7.07 1.03
CA ASP A 51 -13.67 -5.68 0.90
C ASP A 51 -14.83 -4.68 1.04
N GLN A 52 -16.00 -4.96 0.46
CA GLN A 52 -17.20 -4.14 0.63
C GLN A 52 -17.69 -4.11 2.09
N GLN A 53 -17.67 -5.25 2.79
CA GLN A 53 -18.02 -5.30 4.22
C GLN A 53 -17.06 -4.44 5.05
N VAL A 54 -15.75 -4.50 4.77
CA VAL A 54 -14.75 -3.68 5.44
C VAL A 54 -14.98 -2.19 5.15
N GLU A 55 -15.31 -1.83 3.92
CA GLU A 55 -15.65 -0.47 3.53
C GLU A 55 -16.87 0.04 4.30
N GLN A 56 -17.96 -0.71 4.35
CA GLN A 56 -19.17 -0.36 5.10
C GLN A 56 -18.90 -0.14 6.59
N VAL A 57 -18.16 -1.05 7.22
CA VAL A 57 -17.76 -0.92 8.63
C VAL A 57 -16.88 0.32 8.84
N SER A 58 -15.94 0.58 7.93
CA SER A 58 -15.08 1.76 8.02
C SER A 58 -15.87 3.07 7.90
N HIS A 59 -16.92 3.11 7.07
CA HIS A 59 -17.76 4.30 6.90
C HIS A 59 -18.62 4.61 8.11
N ALA A 60 -18.88 3.65 9.01
CA ALA A 60 -19.57 3.93 10.27
C ALA A 60 -18.76 4.89 11.17
N PHE A 61 -17.43 4.80 11.14
CA PHE A 61 -16.55 5.63 11.97
C PHE A 61 -16.22 6.96 11.30
N ALA A 62 -16.56 8.07 11.96
CA ALA A 62 -16.28 9.42 11.45
C ALA A 62 -14.78 9.66 11.23
N THR A 63 -13.93 9.14 12.13
CA THR A 63 -12.47 9.24 12.04
C THR A 63 -11.94 8.55 10.78
N CYS A 64 -12.43 7.36 10.43
CA CYS A 64 -12.06 6.67 9.20
C CYS A 64 -12.48 7.45 7.96
N ARG A 65 -13.68 8.05 7.94
CA ARG A 65 -14.12 8.90 6.82
C ARG A 65 -13.21 10.10 6.61
N HIS A 66 -12.81 10.79 7.68
CA HIS A 66 -11.87 11.90 7.58
C HIS A 66 -10.49 11.46 7.08
N LEU A 67 -10.00 10.29 7.50
CA LEU A 67 -8.73 9.75 7.02
C LEU A 67 -8.78 9.38 5.53
N MET A 68 -9.90 8.87 5.03
CA MET A 68 -10.08 8.51 3.61
C MET A 68 -10.15 9.73 2.67
N VAL A 69 -10.46 10.92 3.17
CA VAL A 69 -10.36 12.18 2.39
C VAL A 69 -8.91 12.50 2.01
N ILE A 70 -7.94 12.00 2.79
CA ILE A 70 -6.54 12.23 2.51
C ILE A 70 -6.13 11.45 1.25
N GLU A 71 -5.85 12.17 0.17
CA GLU A 71 -5.34 11.55 -1.07
C GLU A 71 -4.20 10.56 -0.79
N GLY A 72 -4.38 9.32 -1.26
CA GLY A 72 -3.46 8.21 -1.09
C GLY A 72 -3.84 7.24 0.02
N VAL A 73 -4.65 7.64 1.00
CA VAL A 73 -5.10 6.77 2.09
C VAL A 73 -6.33 5.99 1.65
N GLY A 74 -6.21 4.66 1.58
CA GLY A 74 -7.34 3.77 1.30
C GLY A 74 -8.06 3.30 2.56
N VAL A 75 -9.22 2.64 2.39
CA VAL A 75 -10.05 2.05 3.45
C VAL A 75 -9.23 1.22 4.44
N VAL A 76 -8.42 0.27 3.94
CA VAL A 76 -7.62 -0.62 4.79
C VAL A 76 -6.61 0.17 5.62
N SER A 77 -5.96 1.16 5.04
CA SER A 77 -4.98 1.99 5.75
C SER A 77 -5.64 2.92 6.76
N ALA A 78 -6.82 3.47 6.44
CA ALA A 78 -7.62 4.27 7.37
C ALA A 78 -8.06 3.45 8.58
N THR A 79 -8.57 2.23 8.36
CA THR A 79 -8.94 1.30 9.43
C THR A 79 -7.74 0.88 10.27
N GLN A 80 -6.58 0.65 9.66
CA GLN A 80 -5.34 0.36 10.41
C GLN A 80 -4.87 1.55 11.24
N LEU A 81 -4.96 2.78 10.72
CA LEU A 81 -4.66 4.00 11.46
C LEU A 81 -5.62 4.16 12.65
N TYR A 82 -6.91 4.00 12.43
CA TYR A 82 -7.92 4.08 13.48
C TYR A 82 -7.73 2.98 14.54
N SER A 83 -7.43 1.74 14.14
CA SER A 83 -7.12 0.67 15.08
C SER A 83 -5.86 0.93 15.90
N ALA A 84 -4.88 1.65 15.34
CA ALA A 84 -3.62 1.94 16.01
C ALA A 84 -3.65 3.20 16.90
N LEU A 85 -4.39 4.23 16.47
CA LEU A 85 -4.39 5.56 17.09
C LEU A 85 -5.72 5.91 17.77
N GLY A 86 -6.78 5.14 17.52
CA GLY A 86 -8.14 5.46 17.94
C GLY A 86 -8.60 6.82 17.39
N ASP A 87 -9.21 7.61 18.26
CA ASP A 87 -9.63 8.99 17.96
C ASP A 87 -8.48 10.01 17.96
N GLY A 88 -7.23 9.56 18.14
CA GLY A 88 -6.04 10.43 18.11
C GLY A 88 -5.89 11.37 19.32
N ARG A 89 -6.91 11.49 20.18
CA ARG A 89 -6.91 12.34 21.38
C ARG A 89 -5.83 11.98 22.41
N ALA A 90 -5.28 10.77 22.33
CA ALA A 90 -4.16 10.33 23.18
C ALA A 90 -2.82 11.01 22.82
N PHE A 91 -2.73 11.68 21.66
CA PHE A 91 -1.51 12.32 21.18
C PHE A 91 -1.67 13.84 21.15
N GLN A 92 -0.68 14.58 21.65
CA GLN A 92 -0.70 16.04 21.64
C GLN A 92 -0.42 16.62 20.25
N ASN A 93 0.28 15.86 19.41
CA ASN A 93 0.62 16.27 18.05
C ASN A 93 0.88 15.08 17.12
N GLY A 94 0.80 15.33 15.80
CA GLY A 94 1.11 14.32 14.78
C GLY A 94 2.53 13.76 14.84
N ARG A 95 3.48 14.48 15.48
CA ARG A 95 4.86 14.00 15.67
C ARG A 95 4.91 12.87 16.70
N GLN A 96 4.15 12.96 17.79
CA GLN A 96 4.02 11.89 18.79
C GLN A 96 3.33 10.65 18.19
N ALA A 97 2.26 10.84 17.42
CA ALA A 97 1.62 9.75 16.68
C ALA A 97 2.60 9.09 15.67
N SER A 98 3.37 9.90 14.93
CA SER A 98 4.40 9.40 14.01
C SER A 98 5.51 8.63 14.73
N ALA A 99 5.89 9.05 15.93
CA ALA A 99 6.88 8.35 16.76
C ALA A 99 6.32 7.00 17.26
N TYR A 100 5.06 6.97 17.68
CA TYR A 100 4.37 5.76 18.12
C TYR A 100 4.28 4.70 17.02
N ILE A 101 3.92 5.12 15.79
CA ILE A 101 3.90 4.23 14.62
C ILE A 101 5.32 3.76 14.24
N GLY A 102 6.34 4.55 14.59
CA GLY A 102 7.75 4.30 14.26
C GLY A 102 8.17 4.87 12.90
N LEU A 103 7.54 5.96 12.45
CA LEU A 103 7.89 6.69 11.23
C LEU A 103 9.00 7.73 11.45
N THR A 104 9.38 7.98 12.69
CA THR A 104 10.45 8.93 13.01
C THR A 104 11.82 8.40 12.57
N PRO A 105 12.72 9.28 12.09
CA PRO A 105 14.06 8.89 11.74
C PRO A 105 14.84 8.50 13.00
N LYS A 106 15.66 7.46 12.90
CA LYS A 106 16.49 7.02 14.02
C LYS A 106 17.60 8.04 14.27
N GLN A 107 17.68 8.53 15.50
CA GLN A 107 18.77 9.38 15.96
C GLN A 107 19.97 8.49 16.28
N TYR A 108 21.09 8.77 15.61
CA TYR A 108 22.40 8.24 15.93
C TYR A 108 23.23 9.39 16.47
N SER A 109 23.52 9.37 17.77
CA SER A 109 24.41 10.34 18.40
C SER A 109 25.70 9.63 18.75
N SER A 110 26.82 10.10 18.21
CA SER A 110 28.16 9.66 18.61
C SER A 110 28.99 10.89 18.95
N GLY A 111 29.35 11.04 20.23
CA GLY A 111 30.30 12.03 20.75
C GLY A 111 29.95 13.50 20.49
N SER A 112 30.14 13.96 19.26
CA SER A 112 30.07 15.37 18.82
C SER A 112 29.12 15.62 17.65
N SER A 113 28.49 14.60 17.08
CA SER A 113 27.56 14.75 15.94
C SER A 113 26.29 13.93 16.12
N ALA A 114 25.14 14.60 16.09
CA ALA A 114 23.83 13.98 16.06
C ALA A 114 23.36 13.85 14.60
N ASN A 115 23.36 12.62 14.09
CA ASN A 115 22.91 12.31 12.73
C ASN A 115 21.58 11.56 12.76
N MET A 116 20.56 12.07 12.07
CA MET A 116 19.28 11.38 11.88
C MET A 116 19.33 10.54 10.59
N ARG A 117 19.21 9.21 10.69
CA ARG A 117 19.31 8.30 9.54
C ARG A 117 18.26 7.19 9.57
N GLY A 118 17.47 7.12 8.50
CA GLY A 118 16.55 6.01 8.21
C GLY A 118 15.36 5.88 9.16
N ILE A 119 14.31 5.18 8.72
CA ILE A 119 13.15 4.86 9.57
C ILE A 119 13.52 3.68 10.48
N GLY A 120 13.15 3.77 11.76
CA GLY A 120 13.37 2.70 12.73
C GLY A 120 12.68 1.38 12.34
N ARG A 121 13.27 0.25 12.76
CA ARG A 121 12.63 -1.08 12.57
C ARG A 121 11.46 -1.29 13.54
N THR A 122 11.54 -0.71 14.73
CA THR A 122 10.53 -0.78 15.80
C THR A 122 9.18 -0.15 15.41
N GLY A 123 8.11 -0.55 16.09
CA GLY A 123 6.75 -0.09 15.84
C GLY A 123 5.96 -1.02 14.92
N GLN A 124 4.81 -0.53 14.43
CA GLN A 124 3.88 -1.34 13.66
C GLN A 124 4.33 -1.45 12.20
N VAL A 125 5.01 -2.55 11.85
CA VAL A 125 5.57 -2.76 10.49
C VAL A 125 4.48 -2.71 9.43
N SER A 126 3.35 -3.40 9.64
CA SER A 126 2.23 -3.44 8.69
C SER A 126 1.68 -2.06 8.37
N LEU A 127 1.46 -1.24 9.40
CA LEU A 127 0.98 0.13 9.26
C LEU A 127 2.02 1.02 8.56
N LYS A 128 3.30 0.92 8.90
CA LYS A 128 4.37 1.63 8.16
C LYS A 128 4.37 1.27 6.68
N CYS A 129 4.26 -0.02 6.35
CA CYS A 129 4.20 -0.47 4.96
C CYS A 129 2.93 0.03 4.24
N ALA A 130 1.79 0.12 4.93
CA ALA A 130 0.57 0.73 4.40
C ALA A 130 0.78 2.21 4.07
N LEU A 131 1.28 2.99 5.02
CA LEU A 131 1.51 4.42 4.86
C LEU A 131 2.57 4.75 3.79
N ILE A 132 3.60 3.91 3.63
CA ILE A 132 4.55 4.04 2.51
C ILE A 132 3.84 3.84 1.16
N ARG A 133 2.97 2.83 1.06
CA ARG A 133 2.20 2.56 -0.17
C ARG A 133 1.22 3.69 -0.46
N ASP A 134 0.55 4.21 0.57
CA ASP A 134 -0.38 5.33 0.46
C ASP A 134 0.32 6.61 0.00
N ALA A 135 1.50 6.90 0.56
CA ALA A 135 2.33 8.02 0.11
C ALA A 135 2.73 7.86 -1.37
N HIS A 136 3.08 6.65 -1.82
CA HIS A 136 3.36 6.38 -3.23
C HIS A 136 2.11 6.46 -4.12
N ALA A 137 0.93 6.09 -3.60
CA ALA A 137 -0.33 6.27 -4.30
C ALA A 137 -0.63 7.76 -4.48
N ALA A 138 -0.48 8.57 -3.42
CA ALA A 138 -0.61 10.03 -3.49
C ALA A 138 0.32 10.64 -4.54
N ILE A 139 1.62 10.30 -4.52
CA ILE A 139 2.61 10.80 -5.48
C ILE A 139 2.23 10.44 -6.93
N ARG A 140 1.68 9.25 -7.18
CA ARG A 140 1.26 8.82 -8.52
C ARG A 140 0.10 9.64 -9.08
N VAL A 141 -0.75 10.17 -8.22
CA VAL A 141 -1.95 10.94 -8.60
C VAL A 141 -1.68 12.44 -8.76
N VAL A 142 -0.52 12.94 -8.29
CA VAL A 142 -0.17 14.37 -8.36
C VAL A 142 -0.24 14.95 -9.77
N GLY A 143 0.22 14.20 -10.79
CA GLY A 143 0.23 14.64 -12.18
C GLY A 143 0.72 16.09 -12.35
N ASP A 144 -0.03 16.87 -13.14
CA ASP A 144 0.21 18.30 -13.37
C ASP A 144 -0.67 19.23 -12.51
N LYS A 145 -1.36 18.70 -11.48
CA LYS A 145 -2.26 19.49 -10.61
C LYS A 145 -1.51 20.63 -9.95
N GLN A 146 -1.96 21.88 -10.11
CA GLN A 146 -1.24 23.06 -9.62
C GLN A 146 -1.53 23.45 -8.17
N ASP A 147 -2.14 22.57 -7.37
CA ASP A 147 -2.42 22.85 -5.95
C ASP A 147 -1.13 23.03 -5.15
N ALA A 148 -1.18 23.85 -4.08
CA ALA A 148 -0.03 24.07 -3.21
C ALA A 148 0.57 22.76 -2.65
N ARG A 149 -0.28 21.77 -2.33
CA ARG A 149 0.13 20.42 -1.91
C ARG A 149 0.87 19.68 -3.02
N SER A 150 0.33 19.72 -4.23
CA SER A 150 0.88 19.06 -5.42
C SER A 150 2.22 19.66 -5.84
N GLN A 151 2.35 20.98 -5.81
CA GLN A 151 3.63 21.69 -6.03
C GLN A 151 4.67 21.32 -4.97
N TRP A 152 4.25 21.27 -3.70
CA TRP A 152 5.13 20.85 -2.61
C TRP A 152 5.59 19.39 -2.75
N LEU A 153 4.68 18.47 -3.10
CA LEU A 153 5.02 17.07 -3.37
C LEU A 153 6.01 16.95 -4.52
N ARG A 154 5.83 17.70 -5.62
CA ARG A 154 6.79 17.75 -6.73
C ARG A 154 8.15 18.26 -6.28
N ALA A 155 8.20 19.35 -5.52
CA ALA A 155 9.44 19.90 -4.97
C ALA A 155 10.12 18.92 -3.98
N LEU A 156 9.35 18.14 -3.23
CA LEU A 156 9.88 17.11 -2.35
C LEU A 156 10.47 15.94 -3.14
N VAL A 157 9.76 15.48 -4.18
CA VAL A 157 10.22 14.41 -5.07
C VAL A 157 11.49 14.83 -5.84
N SER A 158 11.58 16.08 -6.30
CA SER A 158 12.79 16.57 -6.98
C SER A 158 14.01 16.64 -6.07
N ARG A 159 13.84 17.00 -4.79
CA ARG A 159 14.93 17.05 -3.79
C ARG A 159 15.40 15.68 -3.33
N VAL A 160 14.50 14.73 -3.19
CA VAL A 160 14.80 13.38 -2.66
C VAL A 160 15.19 12.40 -3.77
N GLY A 161 14.78 12.68 -5.02
CA GLY A 161 14.88 11.77 -6.15
C GLY A 161 13.69 10.80 -6.20
N LYS A 162 13.32 10.35 -7.40
CA LYS A 162 12.34 9.25 -7.57
C LYS A 162 12.97 7.97 -7.05
N THR A 163 12.59 7.50 -5.87
CA THR A 163 12.96 6.15 -5.42
C THR A 163 12.35 5.12 -6.36
N GLY A 164 13.20 4.27 -6.92
CA GLY A 164 12.88 3.31 -7.97
C GLY A 164 11.75 2.36 -7.61
N ARG A 165 10.90 2.13 -8.61
CA ARG A 165 9.84 1.13 -8.79
C ARG A 165 8.90 0.90 -7.58
N PRO A 166 7.58 1.17 -7.69
CA PRO A 166 6.63 0.64 -6.72
C PRO A 166 6.81 -0.88 -6.66
N LEU A 167 7.05 -1.42 -5.46
CA LEU A 167 7.13 -2.86 -5.26
C LEU A 167 5.84 -3.48 -5.85
N PRO A 168 5.95 -4.45 -6.76
CA PRO A 168 4.76 -5.12 -7.28
C PRO A 168 4.02 -5.76 -6.11
N TRP A 169 2.70 -5.72 -6.18
CA TRP A 169 1.80 -6.35 -5.21
C TRP A 169 2.27 -7.74 -4.80
N PRO A 170 2.06 -8.07 -3.53
CA PRO A 170 1.44 -9.34 -3.20
C PRO A 170 0.26 -9.12 -2.26
N THR A 171 -0.92 -9.49 -2.72
CA THR A 171 -2.07 -9.82 -1.88
C THR A 171 -1.60 -10.87 -0.87
N LYS A 172 -1.60 -10.51 0.43
CA LYS A 172 -1.48 -11.39 1.61
C LYS A 172 -0.26 -12.34 1.60
N THR A 173 0.83 -12.01 2.31
CA THR A 173 1.77 -12.94 3.05
C THR A 173 3.22 -12.45 3.27
N TYR A 174 3.59 -11.19 3.00
CA TYR A 174 4.98 -10.72 3.24
C TYR A 174 5.19 -9.88 4.51
N ALA A 175 4.25 -9.92 5.46
CA ALA A 175 4.45 -9.34 6.78
C ALA A 175 5.65 -9.98 7.53
N LEU A 176 6.11 -11.17 7.11
CA LEU A 176 7.15 -11.93 7.82
C LEU A 176 8.60 -11.60 7.42
N ARG A 177 8.84 -10.80 6.37
CA ARG A 177 10.22 -10.48 5.89
C ARG A 177 10.57 -8.99 5.90
N GLY A 178 10.06 -8.18 6.84
CA GLY A 178 10.70 -6.95 7.35
C GLY A 178 11.35 -5.93 6.37
N ARG A 179 11.05 -5.96 5.07
CA ARG A 179 11.75 -5.20 4.02
C ARG A 179 10.77 -4.32 3.24
N CYS A 180 10.18 -3.34 3.92
CA CYS A 180 9.49 -2.21 3.28
C CYS A 180 10.36 -0.94 3.21
N PHE A 181 11.61 -0.99 3.67
CA PHE A 181 12.42 0.21 4.00
C PHE A 181 13.27 0.79 2.85
N ALA A 182 12.92 0.51 1.58
CA ALA A 182 13.61 1.07 0.43
C ALA A 182 12.92 2.38 -0.02
N GLY A 183 13.37 3.51 0.52
CA GLY A 183 12.95 4.87 0.10
C GLY A 183 12.80 5.86 1.26
N LYS A 184 13.92 6.28 1.84
CA LYS A 184 14.01 6.63 3.28
C LYS A 184 13.73 8.10 3.67
N ARG A 185 13.32 8.99 2.76
CA ARG A 185 13.10 10.44 3.05
C ARG A 185 11.73 11.00 2.67
N LEU A 186 11.09 10.46 1.62
CA LEU A 186 9.81 10.96 1.12
C LEU A 186 8.65 10.64 2.06
N THR A 187 8.52 9.39 2.53
CA THR A 187 7.34 8.96 3.33
C THR A 187 7.23 9.69 4.68
N VAL A 188 8.35 9.88 5.38
CA VAL A 188 8.35 10.55 6.70
C VAL A 188 7.86 11.99 6.59
N THR A 189 8.29 12.68 5.53
CA THR A 189 7.97 14.10 5.32
C THR A 189 6.52 14.30 4.87
N ILE A 190 6.00 13.40 4.03
CA ILE A 190 4.61 13.42 3.56
C ILE A 190 3.64 13.20 4.72
N PHE A 191 3.89 12.19 5.55
CA PHE A 191 2.99 11.86 6.66
C PHE A 191 3.02 12.91 7.78
N MET A 192 4.20 13.42 8.14
CA MET A 192 4.32 14.44 9.20
C MET A 192 3.65 15.78 8.87
N ARG A 193 3.41 16.10 7.58
CA ARG A 193 2.71 17.33 7.17
C ARG A 193 1.20 17.14 7.00
N SER A 194 0.73 15.95 6.64
CA SER A 194 -0.70 15.63 6.60
C SER A 194 -1.34 15.45 7.99
N MET A 195 -0.53 15.25 9.04
CA MET A 195 -0.99 15.19 10.43
C MET A 195 -0.88 16.52 11.20
N ARG A 196 -0.67 17.63 10.49
CA ARG A 196 -0.71 18.98 11.05
C ARG A 196 -2.07 19.62 10.82
#